data_AF-A0AA37CXK3-F1
#
_entry.id   AF-A0AA37CXK3-F1
#
_cell.length_a   1.000
_cell.length_b   1.000
_cell.length_c   1.000
_cell.angle_alpha   90.00
_cell.angle_beta   90.00
_cell.angle_gamma   90.00
#
_symmetry.space_group_name_H-M   'P 1'
#
loop_
_entity.id
_entity.type
_entity.pdbx_description
1 polymer ?
#
loop_
_entity_poly.entity_id
_entity_poly.type
_entity_poly.pdbx_seq_one_letter_code
_entity_poly.pdbx_strand_id
1 'polypeptide(L)'
;MIAAVVLSFGLLGLVAMQVTAKFSSYEARQRTIANWLANDLVERARINKDSWAGQGTTVVSGNAILDMPSCANNNGTMSDCSRTERQALDLFYWQQSLLGTAVSGAASPLQSPVGCVIRGANNSLTIGIFWQGRESLSDGAGAVAAVRNSCGLGNAADRQRRQFVLTTTL
;
A
#
# COMPACT_ATOMS: atom_id res chain seq x y z
N MET A 1 4.61 26.19 46.87
CA MET A 1 3.81 26.21 45.62
C MET A 1 4.65 26.25 44.33
N ILE A 2 5.99 26.18 44.39
CA ILE A 2 6.86 26.19 43.19
C ILE A 2 7.01 24.78 42.59
N ALA A 3 7.13 23.74 43.42
CA ALA A 3 7.28 22.36 42.95
C ALA A 3 6.11 21.87 42.07
N ALA A 4 4.88 22.23 42.42
CA ALA A 4 3.70 21.89 41.63
C ALA A 4 3.71 22.53 40.22
N VAL A 5 4.25 23.75 40.11
CA VAL A 5 4.40 24.47 38.84
C VAL A 5 5.51 23.84 38.00
N VAL A 6 6.63 23.46 38.60
CA VAL A 6 7.73 22.78 37.87
C VAL A 6 7.27 21.41 37.36
N LEU A 7 6.54 20.65 38.17
CA LEU A 7 6.00 19.34 37.78
C LEU A 7 4.98 19.44 36.66
N SER A 8 4.12 20.47 36.65
CA SER A 8 3.13 20.63 35.59
C SER A 8 3.77 20.93 34.23
N PHE A 9 4.79 21.79 34.18
CA PHE A 9 5.57 22.03 32.95
C PHE A 9 6.31 20.78 32.48
N GLY A 10 6.90 20.00 33.40
CA GLY A 10 7.53 18.73 33.07
C GLY A 10 6.56 17.72 32.45
N LEU A 11 5.34 17.61 32.99
CA LEU A 11 4.31 16.72 32.45
C LEU A 11 3.83 17.14 31.06
N LEU A 12 3.66 18.44 30.82
CA LEU A 12 3.32 18.96 29.48
C LEU A 12 4.39 18.61 28.45
N GLY A 13 5.67 18.72 28.82
CA GLY A 13 6.80 18.29 27.99
C GLY A 13 6.75 16.80 27.64
N LEU A 14 6.44 15.95 28.62
CA LEU A 14 6.28 14.50 28.39
C LEU A 14 5.11 14.17 27.46
N VAL A 15 3.97 14.83 27.62
CA VAL A 15 2.80 14.62 26.74
C VAL A 15 3.14 15.00 25.29
N ALA A 16 3.82 16.13 25.07
CA ALA A 16 4.27 16.52 23.73
C ALA A 16 5.23 15.48 23.10
N MET A 17 6.15 14.94 23.90
CA MET A 17 7.05 13.87 23.44
C MET A 17 6.32 12.56 23.15
N GLN A 18 5.31 12.20 23.95
CA GLN A 18 4.51 11.00 23.71
C GLN A 18 3.70 11.11 22.42
N VAL A 19 3.13 12.29 22.14
CA VAL A 19 2.36 12.54 20.90
C VAL A 19 3.26 12.36 19.67
N THR A 20 4.43 12.98 19.66
CA THR A 20 5.39 12.86 18.55
C THR A 20 5.88 11.41 18.37
N ALA A 21 6.16 10.69 19.47
CA ALA A 21 6.52 9.27 19.42
C ALA A 21 5.41 8.40 18.81
N LYS A 22 4.14 8.68 19.12
CA LYS A 22 2.99 7.99 18.51
C LYS A 22 2.91 8.26 17.01
N PHE A 23 3.03 9.51 16.57
CA PHE A 23 3.00 9.84 15.14
C PHE A 23 4.10 9.14 14.35
N SER A 24 5.34 9.19 14.85
CA SER A 24 6.48 8.48 14.24
C SER A 24 6.22 6.96 14.16
N SER A 25 5.68 6.37 15.23
CA SER A 25 5.32 4.94 15.26
C SER A 25 4.23 4.60 14.23
N TYR A 26 3.24 5.47 14.02
CA TYR A 26 2.20 5.26 13.02
C TYR A 26 2.76 5.32 11.59
N GLU A 27 3.62 6.29 11.27
CA GLU A 27 4.23 6.38 9.94
C GLU A 27 5.14 5.18 9.65
N ALA A 28 5.94 4.76 10.63
CA ALA A 28 6.76 3.56 10.52
C ALA A 28 5.90 2.31 10.27
N ARG A 29 4.80 2.15 11.02
CA ARG A 29 3.85 1.05 10.82
C ARG A 29 3.28 1.02 9.41
N GLN A 30 2.86 2.17 8.87
CA GLN A 30 2.32 2.25 7.51
C GLN A 30 3.35 1.82 6.47
N ARG A 31 4.62 2.24 6.60
CA ARG A 31 5.70 1.81 5.71
C ARG A 31 5.96 0.29 5.81
N THR A 32 5.95 -0.27 7.02
CA THR A 32 6.10 -1.71 7.21
C THR A 32 4.97 -2.49 6.54
N ILE A 33 3.72 -2.02 6.69
CA ILE A 33 2.56 -2.64 6.04
C ILE A 33 2.66 -2.53 4.52
N ALA A 34 3.02 -1.36 3.97
CA ALA A 34 3.21 -1.20 2.53
C ALA A 34 4.30 -2.12 1.99
N ASN A 35 5.43 -2.26 2.70
CA ASN A 35 6.47 -3.21 2.34
C ASN A 35 5.95 -4.66 2.34
N TRP A 36 5.23 -5.06 3.39
CA TRP A 36 4.67 -6.40 3.48
C TRP A 36 3.66 -6.68 2.35
N LEU A 37 2.75 -5.75 2.06
CA LEU A 37 1.76 -5.87 0.96
C LEU A 37 2.42 -5.91 -0.42
N ALA A 38 3.51 -5.17 -0.63
CA ALA A 38 4.24 -5.23 -1.89
C ALA A 38 4.91 -6.59 -2.07
N ASN A 39 5.55 -7.12 -1.03
CA ASN A 39 6.16 -8.45 -1.08
C ASN A 39 5.12 -9.56 -1.23
N ASP A 40 3.97 -9.49 -0.56
CA ASP A 40 2.87 -10.45 -0.73
C ASP A 40 2.46 -10.58 -2.20
N LEU A 41 2.26 -9.46 -2.90
CA LEU A 41 1.94 -9.49 -4.32
C LEU A 41 3.09 -9.98 -5.20
N VAL A 42 4.36 -9.65 -4.88
CA VAL A 42 5.51 -10.24 -5.59
C VAL A 42 5.50 -11.76 -5.48
N GLU A 43 5.31 -12.30 -4.28
CA GLU A 43 5.34 -13.75 -4.07
C GLU A 43 4.16 -14.44 -4.76
N ARG A 44 2.96 -13.86 -4.73
CA ARG A 44 1.81 -14.34 -5.52
C ARG A 44 2.14 -14.37 -7.01
N ALA A 45 2.73 -13.30 -7.53
CA ALA A 45 3.11 -13.21 -8.93
C ALA A 45 4.22 -14.20 -9.30
N ARG A 46 5.15 -14.52 -8.38
CA ARG A 46 6.17 -15.57 -8.57
C ARG A 46 5.57 -16.96 -8.64
N ILE A 47 4.62 -17.27 -7.76
CA ILE A 47 3.90 -18.55 -7.77
C ILE A 47 3.06 -18.67 -9.06
N ASN A 48 2.36 -17.60 -9.46
CA ASN A 48 1.51 -17.54 -10.64
C ASN A 48 2.20 -16.89 -11.85
N LYS A 49 3.49 -17.18 -12.09
CA LYS A 49 4.30 -16.46 -13.10
C LYS A 49 3.67 -16.43 -14.49
N ASP A 50 2.99 -17.50 -14.89
CA ASP A 50 2.34 -17.61 -16.20
C ASP A 50 1.12 -16.70 -16.34
N SER A 51 0.42 -16.41 -15.24
CA SER A 51 -0.68 -15.43 -15.17
C SER A 51 -0.20 -13.98 -15.30
N TRP A 52 1.06 -13.72 -14.96
CA TRP A 52 1.66 -12.37 -14.99
C TRP A 52 2.50 -12.08 -16.24
N ALA A 53 2.38 -12.88 -17.30
CA ALA A 53 3.20 -12.76 -18.50
C ALA A 53 2.95 -11.48 -19.34
N GLY A 54 1.74 -10.92 -19.27
CA GLY A 54 1.33 -9.74 -20.04
C GLY A 54 1.94 -8.45 -19.50
N GLN A 55 2.56 -7.65 -20.37
CA GLN A 55 3.05 -6.32 -20.03
C GLN A 55 1.89 -5.33 -19.89
N GLY A 56 2.04 -4.36 -18.99
CA GLY A 56 1.01 -3.34 -18.76
C GLY A 56 1.10 -2.71 -17.38
N THR A 57 0.18 -1.78 -17.13
CA THR A 57 0.03 -1.14 -15.83
C THR A 57 -1.38 -1.37 -15.30
N THR A 58 -1.48 -1.85 -14.08
CA THR A 58 -2.74 -2.06 -13.38
C THR A 58 -2.76 -1.21 -12.12
N VAL A 59 -3.80 -0.41 -11.93
CA VAL A 59 -4.01 0.40 -10.72
C VAL A 59 -5.17 -0.17 -9.91
N VAL A 60 -4.95 -0.33 -8.62
CA VAL A 60 -5.91 -0.87 -7.65
C VAL A 60 -6.11 0.17 -6.54
N SER A 61 -7.34 0.54 -6.24
CA SER A 61 -7.64 1.57 -5.23
C SER A 61 -8.99 1.33 -4.56
N GLY A 62 -9.34 2.15 -3.57
CA GLY A 62 -10.68 2.12 -2.96
C GLY A 62 -11.82 2.64 -3.85
N ASN A 63 -11.51 3.26 -4.99
CA ASN A 63 -12.51 3.89 -5.86
C ASN A 63 -13.24 2.90 -6.78
N ALA A 64 -12.62 1.74 -7.05
CA ALA A 64 -13.18 0.70 -7.90
C ALA A 64 -12.88 -0.65 -7.26
N ILE A 65 -13.89 -1.27 -6.65
CA ILE A 65 -13.76 -2.58 -6.01
C ILE A 65 -13.72 -3.64 -7.11
N LEU A 66 -12.71 -4.51 -7.08
CA LEU A 66 -12.60 -5.66 -7.96
C LEU A 66 -13.57 -6.73 -7.48
N ASP A 67 -14.18 -7.42 -8.44
CA ASP A 67 -14.99 -8.60 -8.15
C ASP A 67 -14.11 -9.84 -7.99
N MET A 68 -14.53 -10.75 -7.12
CA MET A 68 -13.88 -12.06 -7.00
C MET A 68 -14.19 -12.88 -8.26
N PRO A 69 -13.17 -13.41 -8.96
CA PRO A 69 -13.37 -14.30 -10.10
C PRO A 69 -14.22 -15.53 -9.74
N SER A 70 -15.08 -15.97 -10.66
CA SER A 70 -16.00 -17.10 -10.45
C SER A 70 -15.30 -18.45 -10.24
N CYS A 71 -14.04 -18.56 -10.63
CA CYS A 71 -13.21 -19.74 -10.39
C CYS A 71 -12.72 -19.87 -8.93
N ALA A 72 -12.96 -18.86 -8.09
CA ALA A 72 -12.56 -18.82 -6.68
C ALA A 72 -13.76 -18.77 -5.74
N ASN A 73 -13.56 -19.24 -4.51
CA ASN A 73 -14.57 -19.33 -3.46
C ASN A 73 -14.20 -18.51 -2.24
N ASN A 74 -15.21 -18.11 -1.45
CA ASN A 74 -15.02 -17.35 -0.21
C ASN A 74 -14.25 -18.11 0.90
N ASN A 75 -14.13 -19.43 0.78
CA ASN A 75 -13.33 -20.26 1.68
C ASN A 75 -11.82 -20.26 1.34
N GLY A 76 -11.41 -19.52 0.30
CA GLY A 76 -10.03 -19.43 -0.16
C GLY A 76 -9.60 -20.56 -1.11
N THR A 77 -10.51 -21.45 -1.52
CA THR A 77 -10.22 -22.44 -2.56
C THR A 77 -10.48 -21.86 -3.94
N MET A 78 -9.74 -22.36 -4.93
CA MET A 78 -9.95 -22.07 -6.34
C MET A 78 -9.87 -23.35 -7.16
N SER A 79 -10.59 -23.43 -8.26
CA SER A 79 -10.59 -24.58 -9.17
C SER A 79 -10.73 -24.11 -10.62
N ASP A 80 -9.96 -24.72 -11.52
CA ASP A 80 -10.03 -24.47 -12.97
C ASP A 80 -9.88 -23.00 -13.40
N CYS A 81 -9.15 -22.18 -12.61
CA CYS A 81 -8.90 -20.79 -12.97
C CYS A 81 -7.96 -20.66 -14.17
N SER A 82 -8.42 -19.93 -15.20
CA SER A 82 -7.57 -19.47 -16.29
C SER A 82 -6.45 -18.55 -15.80
N ARG A 83 -5.45 -18.31 -16.66
CA ARG A 83 -4.34 -17.38 -16.37
C ARG A 83 -4.84 -15.97 -16.03
N THR A 84 -5.81 -15.48 -16.78
CA THR A 84 -6.42 -14.16 -16.56
C THR A 84 -7.20 -14.10 -15.26
N GLU A 85 -7.94 -15.16 -14.92
CA GLU A 85 -8.68 -15.20 -13.65
C GLU A 85 -7.76 -15.30 -12.44
N ARG A 86 -6.65 -16.06 -12.53
CA ARG A 86 -5.64 -16.09 -11.45
C ARG A 86 -5.01 -14.73 -11.20
N GLN A 87 -4.67 -13.99 -12.25
CA GLN A 87 -4.15 -12.62 -12.10
C GLN A 87 -5.19 -11.70 -11.46
N ALA A 88 -6.45 -11.77 -11.91
CA ALA A 88 -7.54 -11.00 -11.32
C ALA A 88 -7.78 -11.35 -9.85
N LEU A 89 -7.65 -12.63 -9.49
CA LEU A 89 -7.78 -13.12 -8.12
C LEU A 89 -6.64 -12.62 -7.21
N ASP A 90 -5.40 -12.63 -7.71
CA ASP A 90 -4.24 -12.06 -7.01
C ASP A 90 -4.47 -10.56 -6.69
N LEU A 91 -4.95 -9.81 -7.69
CA LEU A 91 -5.26 -8.38 -7.54
C LEU A 91 -6.45 -8.14 -6.59
N PHE A 92 -7.47 -9.00 -6.62
CA PHE A 92 -8.63 -8.94 -5.73
C PHE A 92 -8.22 -9.09 -4.26
N TYR A 93 -7.49 -10.15 -3.91
CA TYR A 93 -7.03 -10.35 -2.53
C TYR A 93 -6.05 -9.27 -2.07
N TRP A 94 -5.21 -8.78 -2.99
CA TRP A 94 -4.32 -7.68 -2.70
C TRP A 94 -5.08 -6.37 -2.42
N GLN A 95 -6.12 -6.06 -3.20
CA GLN A 95 -7.01 -4.92 -2.94
C GLN A 95 -7.68 -5.04 -1.59
N GLN A 96 -8.22 -6.22 -1.28
CA GLN A 96 -8.89 -6.50 -0.03
C GLN A 96 -7.98 -6.24 1.18
N SER A 97 -6.69 -6.53 1.02
CA SER A 97 -5.65 -6.30 2.03
C SER A 97 -5.24 -4.82 2.11
N LEU A 98 -5.15 -4.12 0.97
CA LEU A 98 -4.92 -2.68 0.91
C LEU A 98 -6.01 -1.89 1.63
N LEU A 99 -7.27 -2.27 1.42
CA LEU A 99 -8.44 -1.57 1.98
C LEU A 99 -8.78 -2.02 3.41
N GLY A 100 -8.10 -3.04 3.94
CA GLY A 100 -8.41 -3.62 5.26
C GLY A 100 -9.74 -4.39 5.31
N THR A 101 -10.34 -4.62 4.16
CA THR A 101 -11.68 -5.21 3.98
C THR A 101 -11.65 -6.73 4.25
N ALA A 102 -10.45 -7.34 4.28
CA ALA A 102 -10.24 -8.76 4.62
C ALA A 102 -10.70 -9.13 6.04
N VAL A 103 -10.82 -8.15 6.94
CA VAL A 103 -11.23 -8.35 8.33
C VAL A 103 -12.44 -7.46 8.61
N SER A 104 -13.55 -8.07 9.03
CA SER A 104 -14.77 -7.35 9.40
C SER A 104 -14.50 -6.32 10.50
N GLY A 105 -14.95 -5.08 10.30
CA GLY A 105 -14.77 -3.98 11.26
C GLY A 105 -13.37 -3.36 11.29
N ALA A 106 -12.44 -3.83 10.45
CA ALA A 106 -11.12 -3.21 10.34
C ALA A 106 -11.15 -1.97 9.44
N ALA A 107 -10.47 -0.91 9.86
CA ALA A 107 -10.21 0.24 9.02
C ALA A 107 -9.04 -0.05 8.08
N SER A 108 -9.01 0.64 6.94
CA SER A 108 -7.89 0.57 6.00
C SER A 108 -6.57 0.86 6.72
N PRO A 109 -5.56 -0.04 6.63
CA PRO A 109 -4.29 0.12 7.32
C PRO A 109 -3.49 1.32 6.78
N LEU A 110 -3.77 1.71 5.54
CA LEU A 110 -3.22 2.87 4.84
C LEU A 110 -4.36 3.85 4.56
N GLN A 111 -4.13 5.16 4.66
CA GLN A 111 -5.18 6.14 4.36
C GLN A 111 -5.27 6.35 2.85
N SER A 112 -6.46 6.16 2.27
CA SER A 112 -6.71 6.28 0.82
C SER A 112 -5.62 5.61 -0.04
N PRO A 113 -5.42 4.29 0.09
CA PRO A 113 -4.34 3.61 -0.60
C PRO A 113 -4.61 3.47 -2.10
N VAL A 114 -3.56 3.66 -2.88
CA VAL A 114 -3.51 3.37 -4.32
C VAL A 114 -2.34 2.42 -4.55
N GLY A 115 -2.66 1.19 -4.91
CA GLY A 115 -1.73 0.20 -5.40
C GLY A 115 -1.56 0.30 -6.91
N CYS A 116 -0.36 0.07 -7.40
CA CYS A 116 -0.04 0.14 -8.82
C CYS A 116 0.98 -0.93 -9.16
N VAL A 117 0.70 -1.70 -10.19
CA VAL A 117 1.51 -2.82 -10.64
C VAL A 117 1.91 -2.55 -12.07
N ILE A 118 3.21 -2.44 -12.33
CA ILE A 118 3.77 -2.18 -13.65
C ILE A 118 4.55 -3.43 -14.05
N ARG A 119 4.06 -4.11 -15.06
CA ARG A 119 4.74 -5.23 -15.69
C ARG A 119 5.52 -4.70 -16.90
N GLY A 120 6.84 -4.59 -16.73
CA GLY A 120 7.76 -4.01 -17.70
C GLY A 120 8.46 -5.05 -18.59
N ALA A 121 9.34 -4.55 -19.46
CA ALA A 121 10.24 -5.38 -20.25
C ALA A 121 11.20 -6.21 -19.38
N ASN A 122 11.85 -7.22 -19.97
CA ASN A 122 12.82 -8.08 -19.30
C ASN A 122 12.28 -8.74 -18.02
N ASN A 123 10.97 -9.05 -18.02
CA ASN A 123 10.32 -9.73 -16.92
C ASN A 123 10.42 -8.96 -15.58
N SER A 124 10.53 -7.64 -15.67
CA SER A 124 10.46 -6.70 -14.55
C SER A 124 9.03 -6.55 -14.04
N LEU A 125 8.88 -6.56 -12.72
CA LEU A 125 7.67 -6.28 -11.98
C LEU A 125 7.96 -5.16 -10.97
N THR A 126 7.28 -4.04 -11.14
CA THR A 126 7.34 -2.90 -10.21
C THR A 126 6.00 -2.77 -9.50
N ILE A 127 6.02 -2.77 -8.18
CA ILE A 127 4.85 -2.53 -7.34
C ILE A 127 5.05 -1.21 -6.62
N GLY A 128 4.14 -0.26 -6.87
CA GLY A 128 4.05 1.00 -6.16
C GLY A 128 2.82 1.00 -5.26
N ILE A 129 2.99 1.38 -4.00
CA ILE A 129 1.90 1.62 -3.06
C ILE A 129 2.00 3.07 -2.59
N PHE A 130 0.91 3.80 -2.77
CA PHE A 130 0.79 5.21 -2.41
C PHE A 130 -0.34 5.37 -1.41
N TRP A 131 -0.15 6.24 -0.42
CA TRP A 131 -1.17 6.51 0.60
C TRP A 131 -1.00 7.92 1.16
N GLN A 132 -2.00 8.40 1.89
CA GLN A 132 -1.96 9.70 2.56
C GLN A 132 -1.34 9.56 3.96
N GLY A 133 -0.28 10.31 4.21
CA GLY A 133 0.31 10.54 5.52
C GLY A 133 -0.46 11.59 6.30
N ARG A 134 -0.27 11.62 7.63
CA ARG A 134 -0.94 12.59 8.50
C ARG A 134 -0.26 13.94 8.55
N GLU A 135 1.03 14.00 8.21
CA GLU A 135 1.82 15.23 8.20
C GLU A 135 2.16 15.67 6.77
N SER A 136 2.14 16.99 6.58
CA SER A 136 2.61 17.63 5.35
C SER A 136 4.13 17.57 5.31
N LEU A 137 4.69 16.90 4.31
CA LEU A 137 6.12 16.81 4.04
C LEU A 137 6.45 17.44 2.68
N SER A 138 7.74 17.71 2.46
CA SER A 138 8.23 17.99 1.11
C SER A 138 8.07 16.73 0.25
N ASP A 139 7.45 16.87 -0.91
CA ASP A 139 7.20 15.78 -1.86
C ASP A 139 8.53 15.32 -2.50
N GLY A 140 9.12 14.24 -1.99
CA GLY A 140 10.33 13.60 -2.52
C GLY A 140 10.11 12.86 -3.85
N ALA A 141 9.20 13.35 -4.69
CA ALA A 141 8.66 12.69 -5.89
C ALA A 141 9.68 12.40 -7.01
N GLY A 142 10.87 13.00 -6.99
CA GLY A 142 11.81 12.91 -8.11
C GLY A 142 12.25 11.49 -8.45
N ALA A 143 12.56 10.67 -7.43
CA ALA A 143 13.13 9.34 -7.63
C ALA A 143 12.16 8.29 -8.21
N VAL A 144 10.85 8.52 -8.06
CA VAL A 144 9.77 7.58 -8.46
C VAL A 144 8.72 8.26 -9.33
N ALA A 145 9.08 9.39 -9.95
CA ALA A 145 8.21 10.17 -10.82
C ALA A 145 7.66 9.33 -11.97
N ALA A 146 8.48 8.49 -12.60
CA ALA A 146 8.05 7.61 -13.69
C ALA A 146 6.96 6.64 -13.24
N VAL A 147 7.19 5.90 -12.14
CA VAL A 147 6.22 4.96 -11.56
C VAL A 147 4.94 5.70 -11.20
N ARG A 148 5.03 6.78 -10.42
CA ARG A 148 3.87 7.59 -10.02
C ARG A 148 3.05 8.06 -11.21
N ASN A 149 3.70 8.56 -12.27
CA ASN A 149 3.02 9.05 -13.46
C ASN A 149 2.32 7.91 -14.22
N SER A 150 2.96 6.74 -14.34
CA SER A 150 2.34 5.53 -14.91
C SER A 150 1.11 5.08 -14.12
N CYS A 151 1.09 5.33 -12.82
CA CYS A 151 -0.03 5.00 -11.93
C CYS A 151 -1.16 6.05 -11.92
N GLY A 152 -1.11 7.05 -12.80
CA GLY A 152 -2.13 8.11 -12.87
C GLY A 152 -2.12 9.10 -11.71
N LEU A 153 -1.07 9.09 -10.88
CA LEU A 153 -0.92 9.98 -9.71
C LEU A 153 -0.12 11.26 -10.06
N GLY A 154 -0.17 11.68 -11.33
CA GLY A 154 0.56 12.84 -11.84
C GLY A 154 -0.18 14.18 -11.66
N ASN A 155 0.62 15.25 -11.55
CA ASN A 155 0.29 16.68 -11.70
C ASN A 155 -0.21 17.51 -10.50
N ALA A 156 -0.21 16.99 -9.27
CA ALA A 156 -0.25 17.84 -8.07
C ALA A 156 0.84 17.43 -7.07
N ALA A 157 1.59 18.41 -6.58
CA ALA A 157 2.42 18.24 -5.40
C ALA A 157 1.49 17.90 -4.23
N ASP A 158 1.50 16.65 -3.82
CA ASP A 158 0.74 16.18 -2.67
C ASP A 158 1.72 16.04 -1.51
N ARG A 159 1.69 17.02 -0.62
CA ARG A 159 2.56 17.05 0.57
C ARG A 159 2.25 15.95 1.57
N GLN A 160 1.06 15.35 1.48
CA GLN A 160 0.66 14.26 2.34
C GLN A 160 0.96 12.90 1.70
N ARG A 161 1.30 12.83 0.41
CA ARG A 161 1.59 11.54 -0.23
C ARG A 161 2.80 10.85 0.42
N ARG A 162 2.60 9.59 0.72
CA ARG A 162 3.63 8.62 1.09
C ARG A 162 3.68 7.57 0.00
N GLN A 163 4.85 6.99 -0.19
CA GLN A 163 5.11 6.05 -1.27
C GLN A 163 6.06 4.95 -0.83
N PHE A 164 5.81 3.76 -1.34
CA PHE A 164 6.68 2.61 -1.26
C PHE A 164 6.73 1.97 -2.65
N VAL A 165 7.93 1.77 -3.19
CA VAL A 165 8.12 1.19 -4.53
C VAL A 165 9.12 0.05 -4.43
N LEU A 166 8.72 -1.12 -4.91
CA LEU A 166 9.53 -2.33 -5.00
C LEU A 166 9.63 -2.74 -6.47
N THR A 167 10.84 -2.92 -6.98
CA THR A 167 11.07 -3.45 -8.32
C THR A 167 11.84 -4.76 -8.22
N THR A 168 11.37 -5.78 -8.90
CA THR A 168 11.97 -7.12 -8.92
C THR A 168 11.81 -7.74 -10.30
N THR A 169 12.50 -8.86 -10.54
CA THR A 169 12.31 -9.70 -11.72
C THR A 169 11.52 -10.94 -11.33
N LEU A 170 10.55 -11.32 -12.15
CA LEU A 170 9.67 -12.46 -11.88
C LEU A 170 10.27 -13.83 -12.20
#